data_AF-I0T1S5-F1
#
_entry.id   AF-I0T1S5-F1
#
_cell.length_a   1.000
_cell.length_b   1.000
_cell.length_c   1.000
_cell.angle_alpha   90.00
_cell.angle_beta   90.00
_cell.angle_gamma   90.00
#
_symmetry.space_group_name_H-M   'P 1'
#
loop_
_entity.id
_entity.type
_entity.pdbx_description
1 polymer ?
#
loop_
_entity_poly.entity_id
_entity_poly.type
_entity_poly.pdbx_seq_one_letter_code
_entity_poly.pdbx_strand_id
1 'polypeptide(L)'
;MLLFSTILKIDKSLTKDDFLNLVIEWNQGSPHENNVIPNLNWDGSYNQKFGDETISLEFKEYRNEEIIAVRYVKKLDDGIIWKTDYIMNFRDYKMSIMLDRSFTEDAIGVDPSFTTPLFIKLLIEKVML
;
A
#
# COMPACT_ATOMS: atom_id res chain seq x y z
N MET A 1 9.18 -5.89 12.10
CA MET A 1 10.27 -6.45 11.27
C MET A 1 10.07 -5.98 9.84
N LEU A 2 11.08 -5.33 9.27
CA LEU A 2 11.09 -5.02 7.84
C LEU A 2 11.32 -6.31 7.07
N LEU A 3 10.44 -6.63 6.12
CA LEU A 3 10.52 -7.84 5.31
C LEU A 3 11.02 -7.55 3.90
N PHE A 4 10.58 -6.43 3.33
CA PHE A 4 10.98 -6.01 2.00
C PHE A 4 10.95 -4.48 1.91
N SER A 5 11.91 -3.91 1.19
CA SER A 5 11.85 -2.53 0.75
C SER A 5 12.53 -2.33 -0.60
N THR A 6 12.03 -1.38 -1.38
CA THR A 6 12.67 -0.93 -2.61
C THR A 6 12.34 0.53 -2.88
N ILE A 7 13.18 1.18 -3.69
CA ILE A 7 12.91 2.49 -4.26
C ILE A 7 13.00 2.38 -5.77
N LEU A 8 11.93 2.76 -6.46
CA LEU A 8 11.83 2.72 -7.90
C LEU A 8 11.80 4.15 -8.46
N LYS A 9 12.44 4.33 -9.62
CA LYS A 9 12.20 5.52 -10.46
C LYS A 9 10.91 5.28 -11.23
N ILE A 10 10.06 6.29 -11.26
CA ILE A 10 8.74 6.22 -11.88
C ILE A 10 8.70 7.16 -13.08
N ASP A 11 7.93 6.81 -14.11
CA ASP A 11 7.73 7.67 -15.26
C ASP A 11 7.05 8.99 -14.87
N LYS A 12 7.42 10.07 -15.56
CA LYS A 12 6.95 11.42 -15.24
C LYS A 12 5.48 11.67 -15.61
N SER A 13 4.88 10.79 -16.39
CA SER A 13 3.46 10.86 -16.74
C SER A 13 2.55 10.44 -15.58
N LEU A 14 3.04 9.71 -14.56
CA LEU A 14 2.20 9.26 -13.46
C LEU A 14 1.73 10.43 -12.60
N THR A 15 0.43 10.70 -12.62
CA THR A 15 -0.18 11.74 -11.79
C THR A 15 -0.53 11.22 -10.39
N LYS A 16 -0.89 12.13 -9.48
CA LYS A 16 -1.41 11.80 -8.14
C LYS A 16 -2.65 10.90 -8.22
N ASP A 17 -3.54 11.21 -9.16
CA ASP A 17 -4.78 10.45 -9.35
C ASP A 17 -4.48 9.07 -9.93
N ASP A 18 -3.57 8.98 -10.90
CA ASP A 18 -3.15 7.68 -11.45
C ASP A 18 -2.54 6.79 -10.37
N PHE A 19 -1.70 7.35 -9.51
CA PHE A 19 -1.10 6.60 -8.39
C PHE A 19 -2.16 6.04 -7.44
N LEU A 20 -3.13 6.85 -7.01
CA LEU A 20 -4.19 6.37 -6.13
C LEU A 20 -5.13 5.38 -6.84
N ASN A 21 -5.43 5.60 -8.12
CA ASN A 21 -6.19 4.63 -8.92
C ASN A 21 -5.47 3.28 -9.03
N LEU A 22 -4.14 3.27 -9.22
CA LEU A 22 -3.34 2.03 -9.21
C LEU A 22 -3.39 1.31 -7.86
N VAL A 23 -3.34 2.06 -6.76
CA VAL A 23 -3.47 1.51 -5.40
C VAL A 23 -4.85 0.90 -5.19
N ILE A 24 -5.91 1.59 -5.64
CA ILE A 24 -7.28 1.09 -5.56
C ILE A 24 -7.45 -0.17 -6.41
N GLU A 25 -6.95 -0.16 -7.64
CA GLU A 25 -6.96 -1.31 -8.53
C GLU A 25 -6.22 -2.50 -7.91
N TRP A 26 -5.05 -2.27 -7.33
CA TRP A 26 -4.31 -3.31 -6.63
C TRP A 26 -5.11 -3.94 -5.49
N ASN A 27 -5.78 -3.12 -4.68
CA ASN A 27 -6.58 -3.61 -3.57
C ASN A 27 -7.83 -4.37 -4.04
N GLN A 28 -8.58 -3.79 -4.99
CA GLN A 28 -9.85 -4.34 -5.47
C GLN A 28 -9.64 -5.53 -6.42
N GLY A 29 -8.50 -5.62 -7.10
CA GLY A 29 -8.11 -6.73 -7.97
C GLY A 29 -7.40 -7.89 -7.25
N SER A 30 -7.33 -7.87 -5.91
CA SER A 30 -6.69 -8.94 -5.14
C SER A 30 -7.41 -10.28 -5.37
N PRO A 31 -6.69 -11.39 -5.65
CA PRO A 31 -7.29 -12.73 -5.78
C PRO A 31 -7.74 -13.30 -4.42
N HIS A 32 -7.37 -12.66 -3.32
CA HIS A 32 -7.77 -13.02 -1.97
C HIS A 32 -8.80 -12.01 -1.47
N GLU A 33 -10.06 -12.42 -1.35
CA GLU A 33 -11.18 -11.55 -0.95
C GLU A 33 -10.96 -10.91 0.43
N ASN A 34 -10.33 -11.64 1.35
CA ASN A 34 -10.00 -11.13 2.68
C ASN A 34 -8.88 -10.07 2.69
N ASN A 35 -8.31 -9.70 1.53
CA ASN A 35 -7.40 -8.55 1.39
C ASN A 35 -8.10 -7.31 0.81
N VAL A 36 -9.32 -7.47 0.29
CA VAL A 36 -10.07 -6.40 -0.37
C VAL A 36 -10.72 -5.52 0.70
N ILE A 37 -10.59 -4.20 0.57
CA ILE A 37 -11.33 -3.26 1.40
C ILE A 37 -12.76 -3.18 0.87
N PRO A 38 -13.80 -3.50 1.68
CA PRO A 38 -15.18 -3.42 1.24
C PRO A 38 -15.60 -1.95 1.07
N ASN A 39 -16.46 -1.70 0.08
CA ASN A 39 -17.06 -0.39 -0.20
C ASN A 39 -16.01 0.75 -0.34
N LEU A 40 -14.86 0.45 -0.95
CA LEU A 40 -13.84 1.46 -1.25
C LEU A 40 -14.39 2.45 -2.28
N ASN A 41 -14.84 3.61 -1.81
CA ASN A 41 -15.35 4.70 -2.64
C ASN A 41 -14.48 5.95 -2.43
N TRP A 42 -13.52 6.15 -3.33
CA TRP A 42 -12.63 7.31 -3.30
C TRP A 42 -13.35 8.56 -3.82
N ASP A 43 -13.32 9.64 -3.04
CA ASP A 43 -14.02 10.91 -3.35
C ASP A 43 -13.14 11.94 -4.08
N GLY A 44 -11.93 11.56 -4.48
CA GLY A 44 -10.92 12.45 -5.03
C GLY A 44 -9.98 13.07 -3.98
N SER A 45 -10.22 12.83 -2.68
CA SER A 45 -9.36 13.31 -1.61
C SER A 45 -8.04 12.54 -1.53
N TYR A 46 -6.92 13.26 -1.41
CA TYR A 46 -5.62 12.67 -1.10
C TYR A 46 -5.42 12.38 0.40
N ASN A 47 -6.46 12.59 1.21
CA ASN A 47 -6.48 12.36 2.65
C ASN A 47 -7.78 11.63 3.01
N GLN A 48 -7.77 10.30 2.91
CA GLN A 48 -8.95 9.47 3.18
C GLN A 48 -8.53 8.14 3.77
N LYS A 49 -9.37 7.55 4.61
CA LYS A 49 -9.16 6.21 5.18
C LYS A 49 -10.38 5.34 4.91
N PHE A 50 -10.11 4.09 4.57
CA PHE A 50 -11.09 3.05 4.29
C PHE A 50 -10.87 1.83 5.19
N GLY A 51 -11.90 0.99 5.30
CA GLY A 51 -11.86 -0.23 6.10
C GLY A 51 -12.10 0.02 7.59
N ASP A 52 -11.60 -0.89 8.41
CA ASP A 52 -11.86 -0.97 9.84
C ASP A 52 -10.55 -1.23 10.63
N GLU A 53 -10.69 -1.76 11.85
CA GLU A 53 -9.54 -2.05 12.72
C GLU A 53 -8.74 -3.27 12.28
N THR A 54 -9.35 -4.18 11.51
CA THR A 54 -8.75 -5.43 11.03
C THR A 54 -8.06 -5.21 9.70
N ILE A 55 -8.71 -4.49 8.78
CA ILE A 55 -8.16 -4.22 7.45
C ILE A 55 -8.42 -2.77 7.08
N SER A 56 -7.37 -2.04 6.71
CA SER A 56 -7.52 -0.63 6.34
C SER A 56 -6.58 -0.20 5.24
N LEU A 57 -6.98 0.85 4.53
CA LEU A 57 -6.20 1.54 3.52
C LEU A 57 -6.32 3.03 3.78
N GLU A 58 -5.20 3.73 3.93
CA GLU A 58 -5.20 5.16 4.23
C GLU A 58 -4.29 5.91 3.27
N PHE A 59 -4.81 7.02 2.72
CA PHE A 59 -4.10 7.97 1.88
C PHE A 59 -3.78 9.22 2.72
N LYS A 60 -2.57 9.73 2.57
CA LYS A 60 -2.14 11.02 3.13
C LYS A 60 -1.29 11.79 2.15
N GLU A 61 -1.59 13.08 2.02
CA GLU A 61 -0.77 14.00 1.25
C GLU A 61 0.10 14.85 2.16
N TYR A 62 1.40 14.90 1.85
CA TYR A 62 2.28 15.94 2.33
C TYR A 62 2.58 16.93 1.21
N ARG A 63 1.80 18.02 1.18
CA ARG A 63 1.79 19.01 0.10
C ARG A 63 3.14 19.70 -0.12
N ASN A 64 3.89 19.95 0.96
CA ASN A 64 5.12 20.73 0.89
C ASN A 64 6.21 20.06 0.04
N GLU A 65 6.18 18.73 -0.10
CA GLU A 65 7.13 17.95 -0.90
C GLU A 65 6.46 17.15 -2.02
N GLU A 66 5.18 17.42 -2.29
CA GLU A 66 4.36 16.67 -3.25
C GLU A 66 4.46 15.15 -3.06
N ILE A 67 4.28 14.72 -1.81
CA ILE A 67 4.30 13.30 -1.45
C ILE A 67 2.87 12.83 -1.22
N ILE A 68 2.53 11.67 -1.78
CA ILE A 68 1.38 10.88 -1.36
C ILE A 68 1.90 9.60 -0.72
N ALA A 69 1.51 9.39 0.53
CA ALA A 69 1.74 8.15 1.26
C ALA A 69 0.43 7.35 1.31
N VAL A 70 0.54 6.08 0.99
CA VAL A 70 -0.52 5.09 1.16
C VAL A 70 -0.04 4.04 2.13
N ARG A 71 -0.86 3.73 3.13
CA ARG A 71 -0.64 2.61 4.04
C ARG A 71 -1.80 1.64 3.96
N TYR A 72 -1.49 0.39 3.65
CA TYR A 72 -2.38 -0.75 3.83
C TYR A 72 -2.02 -1.50 5.10
N VAL A 73 -3.00 -1.81 5.93
CA VAL A 73 -2.82 -2.59 7.16
C VAL A 73 -3.78 -3.78 7.14
N LYS A 74 -3.27 -4.96 7.51
CA LYS A 74 -4.07 -6.15 7.76
C LYS A 74 -3.64 -6.81 9.05
N LYS A 75 -4.56 -6.95 9.99
CA LYS A 75 -4.42 -7.71 11.23
C LYS A 75 -5.04 -9.09 11.05
N LEU A 76 -4.35 -10.10 11.56
CA LEU A 76 -4.81 -11.48 11.60
C LEU A 76 -5.21 -11.85 13.04
N ASP A 77 -6.05 -12.86 13.19
CA ASP A 77 -6.57 -13.30 14.49
C ASP A 77 -5.47 -13.87 15.41
N ASP A 78 -4.33 -14.28 14.85
CA ASP A 78 -3.16 -14.78 15.56
C ASP A 78 -2.22 -13.68 16.06
N GLY A 79 -2.65 -12.42 16.00
CA GLY A 79 -1.89 -11.26 16.47
C GLY A 79 -0.88 -10.70 15.47
N ILE A 80 -0.76 -11.29 14.27
CA ILE A 80 0.12 -10.79 13.23
C ILE A 80 -0.49 -9.56 12.55
N ILE A 81 0.31 -8.50 12.39
CA ILE A 81 -0.06 -7.27 11.71
C ILE A 81 0.86 -7.05 10.51
N TRP A 82 0.28 -7.11 9.31
CA TRP A 82 0.94 -6.77 8.05
C TRP A 82 0.71 -5.30 7.72
N LYS A 83 1.78 -4.62 7.30
CA LYS A 83 1.75 -3.25 6.84
C LYS A 83 2.49 -3.14 5.51
N THR A 84 1.83 -2.54 4.52
CA THR A 84 2.46 -2.21 3.25
C THR A 84 2.35 -0.71 3.03
N ASP A 85 3.48 -0.05 2.81
CA ASP A 85 3.55 1.38 2.51
C ASP A 85 3.95 1.59 1.04
N TYR A 86 3.23 2.48 0.37
CA TYR A 86 3.59 3.03 -0.94
C TYR A 86 3.72 4.54 -0.79
N ILE A 87 4.93 5.06 -0.94
CA ILE A 87 5.22 6.49 -0.76
C ILE A 87 5.75 7.03 -2.07
N MET A 88 4.94 7.81 -2.77
CA MET A 88 5.28 8.43 -4.04
C MET A 88 5.68 9.89 -3.82
N ASN A 89 6.87 10.26 -4.28
CA ASN A 89 7.32 11.65 -4.37
C ASN A 89 7.23 12.11 -5.83
N PHE A 90 6.33 13.07 -6.09
CA PHE A 90 6.06 13.59 -7.44
C PHE A 90 7.02 14.69 -7.89
N ARG A 91 7.89 15.20 -7.01
CA ARG A 91 9.00 16.10 -7.40
C ARG A 91 10.14 15.31 -8.02
N ASP A 92 10.57 14.26 -7.32
CA ASP A 92 11.72 13.45 -7.71
C ASP A 92 11.36 12.26 -8.59
N TYR A 93 10.05 11.96 -8.72
CA TYR A 93 9.51 10.78 -9.39
C TYR A 93 10.16 9.48 -8.89
N LYS A 94 10.14 9.35 -7.56
CA LYS A 94 10.62 8.16 -6.85
C LYS A 94 9.52 7.62 -5.97
N MET A 95 9.32 6.31 -6.04
CA MET A 95 8.40 5.60 -5.17
C MET A 95 9.16 4.67 -4.24
N SER A 96 8.93 4.82 -2.94
CA SER A 96 9.35 3.87 -1.93
C SER A 96 8.23 2.87 -1.66
N ILE A 97 8.57 1.60 -1.62
CA ILE A 97 7.64 0.51 -1.29
C ILE A 97 8.23 -0.26 -0.12
N MET A 98 7.43 -0.48 0.92
CA MET A 98 7.86 -1.17 2.13
C MET A 98 6.81 -2.19 2.55
N LEU A 99 7.25 -3.40 2.89
CA LEU A 99 6.45 -4.42 3.56
C LEU A 99 7.06 -4.68 4.93
N ASP A 100 6.27 -4.46 5.97
CA ASP A 100 6.67 -4.72 7.33
C ASP A 100 5.62 -5.58 8.06
N ARG A 101 6.11 -6.33 9.04
CA ARG A 101 5.28 -7.16 9.90
C ARG A 101 5.56 -6.85 11.37
N SER A 102 4.51 -6.58 12.12
CA SER A 102 4.53 -6.42 13.58
C SER A 102 3.61 -7.44 14.24
N PHE A 103 3.67 -7.53 15.56
CA PHE A 103 2.94 -8.51 16.35
C PHE A 103 2.29 -7.82 17.55
N THR A 104 1.12 -8.29 17.96
CA THR A 104 0.55 -8.00 19.28
C THR A 104 1.28 -8.81 20.36
N GLU A 105 1.05 -8.48 21.63
CA GLU A 105 1.71 -9.17 22.75
C GLU A 105 1.33 -10.66 22.86
N ASP A 106 0.14 -11.01 22.39
CA ASP A 106 -0.47 -12.34 22.44
C ASP A 106 -0.25 -13.18 21.17
N ALA A 107 0.60 -12.71 20.24
CA ALA A 107 0.76 -13.37 18.95
C ALA A 107 1.32 -14.81 19.05
N ILE A 108 0.71 -15.75 18.32
CA ILE A 108 1.02 -17.18 18.40
C ILE A 108 1.87 -17.62 17.21
N GLY A 109 3.17 -17.82 17.44
CA GLY A 109 4.10 -18.30 16.42
C GLY A 109 4.46 -17.24 15.38
N VAL A 110 5.51 -17.52 14.60
CA VAL A 110 5.97 -16.62 13.53
C VAL A 110 6.21 -17.45 12.28
N ASP A 111 5.30 -17.39 11.31
CA ASP A 111 5.59 -17.88 9.97
C ASP A 111 6.60 -16.91 9.31
N PRO A 112 7.83 -17.31 8.96
CA PRO A 112 8.78 -16.43 8.29
C PRO A 112 8.39 -16.09 6.85
N SER A 113 7.44 -16.80 6.24
CA SER A 113 7.09 -16.64 4.84
C SER A 113 6.45 -15.28 4.54
N PHE A 114 6.79 -14.72 3.38
CA PHE A 114 6.17 -13.53 2.82
C PHE A 114 6.30 -13.52 1.30
N THR A 115 5.42 -12.76 0.65
CA THR A 115 5.49 -12.47 -0.78
C THR A 115 5.68 -10.97 -0.96
N THR A 116 6.49 -10.57 -1.95
CA THR A 116 6.62 -9.16 -2.32
C THR A 116 5.27 -8.58 -2.74
N PRO A 117 4.97 -7.30 -2.47
CA PRO A 117 3.70 -6.71 -2.84
C PRO A 117 3.40 -6.85 -4.34
N LEU A 118 2.26 -7.47 -4.70
CA LEU A 118 1.81 -7.63 -6.09
C LEU A 118 1.63 -6.30 -6.82
N PHE A 119 1.49 -5.20 -6.07
CA PHE A 119 1.52 -3.83 -6.57
C PHE A 119 2.72 -3.54 -7.49
N ILE A 120 3.89 -4.12 -7.21
CA ILE A 120 5.10 -3.93 -8.04
C ILE A 120 4.89 -4.46 -9.46
N LYS A 121 4.18 -5.59 -9.60
CA LYS A 121 3.84 -6.14 -10.91
C LYS A 121 2.95 -5.16 -11.69
N LEU A 122 1.90 -4.63 -11.05
CA LEU A 122 1.00 -3.65 -11.66
C LEU A 122 1.73 -2.36 -12.07
N LEU A 123 2.65 -1.88 -11.24
CA LEU A 123 3.49 -0.73 -11.57
C LEU A 123 4.35 -0.97 -12.82
N ILE A 124 4.98 -2.14 -12.91
CA ILE A 124 5.81 -2.48 -14.08
C ILE A 124 4.96 -2.52 -15.34
N GLU A 125 3.80 -3.19 -15.29
CA GLU A 125 2.93 -3.40 -16.43
C GLU A 125 2.28 -2.11 -16.97
N LYS A 126 2.06 -1.11 -16.11
CA LYS A 126 1.26 0.08 -16.47
C LYS A 126 2.00 1.40 -16.46
N VAL A 127 3.17 1.47 -15.83
CA VAL A 127 3.86 2.75 -15.57
C VAL A 127 5.32 2.74 -16.02
N MET A 128 5.98 1.58 -16.01
CA MET A 128 7.42 1.48 -16.29
C MET A 128 7.78 0.94 -17.68
N LEU A 129 6.78 0.52 -18.46
CA LEU A 129 6.91 0.03 -19.84
C LEU A 129 6.23 1.00 -20.81
#